data_AF-A0A3M1DTU2-F1
#
_entry.id   AF-A0A3M1DTU2-F1
#
_cell.length_a   1.000
_cell.length_b   1.000
_cell.length_c   1.000
_cell.angle_alpha   90.00
_cell.angle_beta   90.00
_cell.angle_gamma   90.00
#
_symmetry.space_group_name_H-M   'P 1'
#
loop_
_entity.id
_entity.type
_entity.pdbx_description
1 polymer ?
#
loop_
_entity_poly.entity_id
_entity_poly.type
_entity_poly.pdbx_seq_one_letter_code
_entity_poly.pdbx_strand_id
1 'polypeptide(L)'
;LWEGLRVFRPGWPLGTVDGDFRPTPALAMGLTPDRVRSVHRLAVDDPAVAAFLRGETIPVSADGWTLVTVEEFPLGWGRPARGGLRRA
;
A
#
# COMPACT_ATOMS: atom_id res chain seq x y z
N LEU A 1 20.08 -23.25 4.10
CA LEU A 1 19.12 -22.98 3.01
C LEU A 1 19.74 -22.15 1.88
N TRP A 2 20.64 -21.21 2.17
CA TRP A 2 21.15 -20.25 1.16
C TRP A 2 22.69 -20.19 1.04
N GLU A 3 23.41 -21.16 1.61
CA GLU A 3 24.87 -21.19 1.50
C GLU A 3 25.31 -21.30 0.04
N GLY A 4 26.27 -20.45 -0.35
CA GLY A 4 26.79 -20.39 -1.72
C GLY A 4 25.93 -19.62 -2.73
N LEU A 5 24.74 -19.13 -2.35
CA LEU A 5 23.84 -18.40 -3.24
C LEU A 5 23.82 -16.90 -2.96
N ARG A 6 23.98 -16.08 -4.01
CA ARG A 6 23.66 -14.65 -3.95
C ARG A 6 22.14 -14.45 -4.13
N VAL A 7 21.40 -14.45 -3.02
CA VAL A 7 19.94 -14.33 -3.03
C VAL A 7 19.53 -12.85 -3.17
N PHE A 8 18.86 -12.52 -4.28
CA PHE A 8 18.44 -11.14 -4.57
C PHE A 8 17.13 -10.73 -3.87
N ARG A 9 16.16 -11.66 -3.74
CA ARG A 9 14.89 -11.43 -3.03
C ARG A 9 14.49 -12.69 -2.25
N PRO A 10 14.85 -12.79 -0.96
CA PRO A 10 14.47 -13.93 -0.14
C PRO A 10 12.99 -13.84 0.24
N GLY A 11 12.13 -14.50 -0.53
CA GLY A 11 10.69 -14.57 -0.25
C GLY A 11 9.93 -13.28 -0.54
N TRP A 12 8.87 -13.05 0.21
CA TRP A 12 7.98 -11.90 0.04
C TRP A 12 8.46 -10.72 0.91
N PRO A 13 8.91 -9.60 0.31
CA PRO A 13 9.43 -8.49 1.10
C PRO A 13 8.28 -7.78 1.82
N LEU A 14 8.28 -7.87 3.15
CA LEU A 14 7.20 -7.32 3.98
C LEU A 14 7.35 -5.81 4.20
N GLY A 15 8.54 -5.38 4.61
CA GLY A 15 8.80 -3.97 4.92
C GLY A 15 10.20 -3.77 5.47
N THR A 16 10.47 -2.54 5.89
CA THR A 16 11.68 -2.16 6.64
C THR A 16 11.28 -1.62 8.01
N VAL A 17 12.18 -1.74 8.98
CA VAL A 17 12.00 -1.16 10.32
C VAL A 17 13.14 -0.17 10.53
N ASP A 18 12.78 1.07 10.82
CA ASP A 18 13.70 2.16 11.16
C ASP A 18 12.90 3.17 11.98
N GLY A 19 12.93 2.99 13.30
CA GLY A 19 11.90 3.50 14.20
C GLY A 19 10.61 2.68 14.05
N ASP A 20 9.79 3.06 13.07
CA ASP A 20 8.50 2.41 12.79
C ASP A 20 8.57 1.44 11.60
N PHE A 21 7.61 0.52 11.52
CA PHE A 21 7.48 -0.37 10.38
C PHE A 21 6.96 0.37 9.13
N ARG A 22 7.68 0.23 8.02
CA ARG A 22 7.33 0.75 6.69
C ARG A 22 7.06 -0.43 5.75
N PRO A 23 5.79 -0.71 5.41
CA PRO A 23 5.45 -1.84 4.55
C PRO A 23 5.92 -1.59 3.11
N THR A 24 6.30 -2.64 2.39
CA THR A 24 6.67 -2.50 0.97
C THR A 24 5.43 -2.45 0.07
N PRO A 25 5.56 -1.90 -1.16
CA PRO A 25 4.53 -2.04 -2.18
C PRO A 25 4.19 -3.50 -2.49
N ALA A 26 5.17 -4.41 -2.44
CA ALA A 26 4.93 -5.83 -2.68
C ALA A 26 4.01 -6.45 -1.62
N LEU A 27 4.10 -5.99 -0.36
CA LEU A 27 3.19 -6.41 0.69
C LEU A 27 1.75 -6.00 0.38
N ALA A 28 1.50 -4.78 -0.13
CA ALA A 28 0.14 -4.38 -0.52
C ALA A 28 -0.43 -5.28 -1.62
N MET A 29 0.37 -5.58 -2.64
CA MET A 29 -0.08 -6.32 -3.82
C MET A 29 -0.42 -7.80 -3.55
N GLY A 30 0.05 -8.38 -2.45
CA GLY A 30 -0.26 -9.76 -2.06
C GLY A 30 -1.33 -9.87 -0.96
N LEU A 31 -1.90 -8.76 -0.50
CA LEU A 31 -2.95 -8.73 0.52
C LEU A 31 -4.33 -8.59 -0.11
N THR A 32 -5.33 -9.09 0.60
CA THR A 32 -6.75 -8.83 0.33
C THR A 32 -7.29 -7.86 1.40
N PRO A 33 -8.33 -7.06 1.10
CA PRO A 33 -8.90 -6.10 2.04
C PRO A 33 -9.29 -6.68 3.41
N ASP A 34 -9.76 -7.94 3.48
CA ASP A 34 -10.12 -8.62 4.73
C ASP A 34 -8.93 -8.89 5.66
N ARG A 35 -7.71 -8.82 5.14
CA ARG A 35 -6.46 -9.07 5.89
C ARG A 35 -5.81 -7.79 6.40
N VAL A 36 -6.42 -6.63 6.16
CA VAL A 36 -5.84 -5.33 6.52
C VAL A 36 -6.82 -4.53 7.38
N ARG A 37 -6.28 -3.90 8.43
CA ARG A 37 -7.08 -3.11 9.38
C ARG A 37 -7.65 -1.82 8.78
N SER A 38 -6.83 -1.09 8.02
CA SER A 38 -7.23 0.16 7.37
C SER A 38 -7.27 -0.05 5.87
N VAL A 39 -8.46 0.06 5.28
CA VAL A 39 -8.69 -0.10 3.85
C VAL A 39 -9.52 1.08 3.35
N HIS A 40 -9.08 1.68 2.26
CA HIS A 40 -9.88 2.61 1.48
C HIS A 40 -10.25 1.97 0.14
N ARG A 41 -11.54 1.71 -0.04
CA ARG A 41 -12.11 1.12 -1.27
C ARG A 41 -12.60 2.23 -2.20
N LEU A 42 -12.06 2.25 -3.41
CA LEU A 42 -12.50 3.09 -4.51
C LEU A 42 -13.39 2.27 -5.44
N ALA A 43 -14.40 2.92 -6.01
CA ALA A 43 -15.15 2.36 -7.13
C ALA A 43 -14.28 2.37 -8.41
N VAL A 44 -14.56 1.47 -9.35
CA VAL A 44 -13.82 1.37 -10.62
C VAL A 44 -13.80 2.69 -11.42
N ASP A 45 -14.90 3.45 -11.36
CA ASP A 45 -15.10 4.72 -12.07
C ASP A 45 -14.75 5.95 -11.23
N ASP A 46 -14.23 5.78 -10.03
CA ASP A 46 -13.84 6.90 -9.17
C ASP A 46 -12.60 7.62 -9.74
N PRO A 47 -12.65 8.94 -10.02
CA PRO A 47 -11.49 9.68 -10.51
C PRO A 47 -10.29 9.65 -9.54
N ALA A 48 -10.53 9.38 -8.25
CA ALA A 48 -9.48 9.18 -7.24
C ALA A 48 -8.56 7.99 -7.56
N VAL A 49 -9.01 7.01 -8.35
CA VAL A 49 -8.18 5.88 -8.80
C VAL A 49 -6.99 6.39 -9.62
N ALA A 50 -7.28 7.19 -10.64
CA ALA A 50 -6.25 7.75 -11.51
C ALA A 50 -5.35 8.73 -10.75
N ALA A 51 -5.94 9.55 -9.87
CA ALA A 51 -5.20 10.48 -9.01
C ALA A 51 -4.20 9.74 -8.11
N PHE A 52 -4.66 8.71 -7.39
CA PHE A 52 -3.81 7.93 -6.48
C PHE A 52 -2.68 7.22 -7.21
N LEU A 53 -2.95 6.64 -8.39
CA LEU A 53 -1.93 6.00 -9.23
C LEU A 53 -0.86 6.97 -9.75
N ARG A 54 -1.23 8.24 -9.99
CA ARG A 54 -0.27 9.32 -10.32
C ARG A 54 0.47 9.88 -9.10
N GLY A 55 0.14 9.42 -7.90
CA GLY A 55 0.74 9.92 -6.66
C GLY A 55 0.16 11.24 -6.18
N GLU A 56 -1.00 11.64 -6.68
CA GLU A 56 -1.75 12.79 -6.17
C GLU A 56 -2.39 12.45 -4.81
N THR A 57 -2.75 13.47 -4.04
CA THR A 57 -3.46 13.28 -2.75
C THR A 57 -4.95 13.13 -3.03
N ILE A 58 -5.56 12.07 -2.50
CA ILE A 58 -7.02 11.85 -2.53
C ILE A 58 -7.66 12.33 -1.21
N PRO A 59 -8.85 12.94 -1.23
CA PRO A 59 -9.44 13.62 -0.08
C PRO A 59 -10.10 12.64 0.90
N VAL A 60 -9.27 11.82 1.57
CA VAL A 60 -9.69 10.78 2.49
C VAL A 60 -8.99 10.98 3.83
N SER A 61 -9.76 10.92 4.91
CA SER A 61 -9.19 10.89 6.26
C SER A 61 -8.84 9.45 6.64
N ALA A 62 -7.58 9.23 7.01
CA ALA A 62 -7.10 7.95 7.49
C ALA A 62 -5.93 8.14 8.44
N ASP A 63 -5.80 7.23 9.40
CA ASP A 63 -4.72 7.23 10.38
C ASP A 63 -3.71 6.13 10.04
N GLY A 64 -2.52 6.55 9.61
CA GLY A 64 -1.42 5.65 9.27
C GLY A 64 -1.58 4.93 7.93
N TRP A 65 -0.85 3.82 7.79
CA TRP A 65 -0.81 3.03 6.56
C TRP A 65 -2.19 2.46 6.21
N THR A 66 -2.67 2.78 5.01
CA THR A 66 -4.00 2.39 4.54
C THR A 66 -3.86 1.68 3.20
N LEU A 67 -4.44 0.48 3.07
CA LEU A 67 -4.48 -0.23 1.79
C LEU A 67 -5.51 0.46 0.90
N VAL A 68 -5.08 1.01 -0.22
CA VAL A 68 -6.00 1.58 -1.22
C VAL A 68 -6.31 0.49 -2.23
N THR A 69 -7.59 0.32 -2.54
CA THR A 69 -8.11 -0.74 -3.42
C THR A 69 -9.09 -0.17 -4.43
N VAL A 70 -9.19 -0.82 -5.59
CA VAL A 70 -10.36 -0.69 -6.48
C VAL A 70 -11.16 -1.96 -6.31
N GLU A 71 -12.37 -1.81 -5.78
CA GLU A 71 -13.14 -2.96 -5.29
C GLU A 71 -12.29 -3.80 -4.31
N GLU A 72 -11.96 -5.04 -4.68
CA GLU A 72 -11.16 -5.96 -3.86
C GLU A 72 -9.69 -6.04 -4.31
N PHE A 73 -9.27 -5.25 -5.30
CA PHE A 73 -7.93 -5.30 -5.88
C PHE A 73 -7.02 -4.19 -5.33
N PRO A 74 -5.88 -4.52 -4.70
CA PRO A 74 -4.94 -3.52 -4.19
C PRO A 74 -4.33 -2.62 -5.28
N LEU A 75 -4.27 -1.32 -5.00
CA LEU A 75 -3.48 -0.33 -5.76
C LEU A 75 -2.15 0.00 -5.07
N GLY A 76 -2.03 -0.28 -3.78
CA GLY A 76 -0.83 -0.02 -2.98
C GLY A 76 -1.15 0.58 -1.62
N TRP A 77 -0.10 0.99 -0.93
CA TRP A 77 -0.21 1.67 0.36
C TRP A 77 -0.40 3.18 0.17
N GLY A 78 -1.36 3.74 0.89
CA GLY A 78 -1.47 5.16 1.15
C GLY A 78 -0.94 5.51 2.54
N ARG A 79 -0.34 6.70 2.66
CA ARG A 79 0.07 7.29 3.94
C ARG A 79 -0.53 8.70 4.07
N PRO A 80 -0.89 9.15 5.28
CA PRO A 80 -1.45 10.48 5.47
C PRO A 80 -0.50 11.58 4.97
N ALA A 81 -1.08 12.54 4.28
CA ALA A 81 -0.43 13.72 3.72
C ALA A 81 -1.34 14.95 3.91
N ARG A 82 -0.83 16.14 3.59
CA ARG A 82 -1.66 17.35 3.64
C ARG A 82 -2.84 17.21 2.67
N GLY A 83 -4.05 17.27 3.21
CA GLY A 83 -5.30 17.20 2.42
C GLY A 83 -5.86 15.79 2.23
N GLY A 84 -5.24 14.74 2.78
CA GLY A 84 -5.79 13.39 2.76
C GLY A 84 -4.74 12.29 2.65
N LEU A 85 -4.96 11.32 1.77
CA LEU A 85 -4.11 10.15 1.59
C LEU A 85 -3.29 10.27 0.31
N ARG A 86 -1.99 9.94 0.36
CA ARG A 86 -1.13 9.89 -0.83
C ARG A 86 -0.41 8.56 -0.92
N ARG A 87 -0.16 8.09 -2.14
CA ARG A 87 0.63 6.87 -2.40
C ARG A 87 2.02 6.99 -1.79
N ALA A 88 2.48 5.91 -1.16
CA ALA A 88 3.74 5.83 -0.44
C ALA A 88 4.69 4.79 -1.02
#